data_AF-A0A843FAJ1-F1
#
_entry.id   AF-A0A843FAJ1-F1
#
_cell.length_a   1.000
_cell.length_b   1.000
_cell.length_c   1.000
_cell.angle_alpha   90.00
_cell.angle_beta   90.00
_cell.angle_gamma   90.00
#
_symmetry.space_group_name_H-M   'P 1'
#
loop_
_entity.id
_entity.type
_entity.pdbx_description
1 polymer ?
#
loop_
_entity_poly.entity_id
_entity_poly.type
_entity_poly.pdbx_seq_one_letter_code
_entity_poly.pdbx_strand_id
1 'polypeptide(L)'
;SGKFDIPSCPIKGDALYEYVKSFEIRDDQGFVYTYPNRILEHFGVDQFETMKQRILTATGSNRAVAVTIDPALDGDREDIPCLQVIQILVRDGELTIHCFFRSNDIFGAFYSNMFFITYIGIKMKEEVNKEIMGDKLNFGGLHYHSTSGHIYSNDMRAARKLISANK
;
A
#
# COMPACT_ATOMS: atom_id res chain seq x y z
N SER A 1 16.17 -15.75 -11.55
CA SER A 1 16.06 -15.01 -10.28
C SER A 1 16.49 -13.59 -10.56
N GLY A 2 15.70 -12.62 -10.11
CA GLY A 2 16.04 -11.20 -10.21
C GLY A 2 17.24 -10.86 -9.33
N LYS A 3 17.96 -9.79 -9.68
CA LYS A 3 19.14 -9.29 -8.95
C LYS A 3 18.87 -9.01 -7.46
N PHE A 4 17.60 -8.82 -7.08
CA PHE A 4 17.15 -8.48 -5.73
C PHE A 4 16.30 -9.57 -5.07
N ASP A 5 16.24 -10.78 -5.65
CA ASP A 5 15.50 -11.89 -5.05
C ASP A 5 16.15 -12.31 -3.72
N ILE A 6 15.35 -12.37 -2.65
CA ILE A 6 15.78 -12.92 -1.37
C ILE A 6 15.59 -14.45 -1.40
N PRO A 7 16.64 -15.27 -1.18
CA PRO A 7 16.51 -16.72 -1.16
C PRO A 7 15.45 -17.18 -0.16
N SER A 8 14.53 -18.04 -0.59
CA SER A 8 13.40 -18.56 0.22
C SER A 8 12.29 -17.56 0.53
N CYS A 9 12.32 -16.34 -0.01
CA CYS A 9 11.15 -15.44 -0.01
C CYS A 9 10.10 -15.95 -1.00
N PRO A 10 8.80 -15.94 -0.64
CA PRO A 10 7.74 -16.43 -1.53
C PRO A 10 7.53 -15.54 -2.76
N ILE A 11 8.03 -14.30 -2.75
CA ILE A 11 7.82 -13.32 -3.81
C ILE A 11 9.15 -13.00 -4.51
N LYS A 12 9.11 -12.96 -5.86
CA LYS A 12 10.25 -12.60 -6.71
C LYS A 12 10.22 -11.10 -7.07
N GLY A 13 11.39 -10.50 -7.28
CA GLY A 13 11.57 -9.07 -7.55
C GLY A 13 10.80 -8.55 -8.77
N ASP A 14 10.80 -9.30 -9.87
CA ASP A 14 10.09 -8.88 -11.09
C ASP A 14 8.57 -8.85 -10.89
N ALA A 15 8.02 -9.76 -10.06
CA ALA A 15 6.60 -9.78 -9.73
C ALA A 15 6.19 -8.58 -8.85
N LEU A 16 7.11 -8.08 -8.00
CA LEU A 16 6.88 -6.85 -7.22
C LEU A 16 6.79 -5.62 -8.12
N TYR A 17 7.65 -5.55 -9.15
CA TYR A 17 7.65 -4.42 -10.08
C TYR A 17 6.36 -4.34 -10.90
N GLU A 18 5.90 -5.48 -11.44
CA GLU A 18 4.63 -5.53 -12.16
C GLU A 18 3.42 -5.25 -11.24
N TYR A 19 3.45 -5.75 -9.99
CA TYR A 19 2.41 -5.43 -9.01
C TYR A 19 2.36 -3.94 -8.67
N VAL A 20 3.51 -3.29 -8.54
CA VAL A 20 3.60 -1.85 -8.32
C VAL A 20 3.01 -1.06 -9.50
N LYS A 21 3.29 -1.46 -10.74
CA LYS A 21 2.70 -0.85 -11.94
C LYS A 21 1.19 -1.01 -12.05
N SER A 22 0.62 -2.03 -11.40
CA SER A 22 -0.84 -2.21 -11.37
C SER A 22 -1.56 -1.03 -10.72
N PHE A 23 -0.87 -0.15 -9.97
CA PHE A 23 -1.49 1.06 -9.44
C PHE A 23 -2.11 1.96 -10.51
N GLU A 24 -1.61 1.97 -11.75
CA GLU A 24 -2.22 2.77 -12.82
C GLU A 24 -3.49 2.14 -13.40
N ILE A 25 -3.81 0.89 -13.03
CA ILE A 25 -4.96 0.14 -13.54
C ILE A 25 -6.15 0.42 -12.64
N ARG A 26 -7.14 1.14 -13.20
CA ARG A 26 -8.32 1.60 -12.46
C ARG A 26 -9.41 0.53 -12.31
N ASP A 27 -9.43 -0.48 -13.16
CA ASP A 27 -10.41 -1.56 -13.10
C ASP A 27 -10.02 -2.67 -12.11
N ASP A 28 -10.96 -3.58 -11.83
CA ASP A 28 -10.76 -4.70 -10.91
C ASP A 28 -10.07 -5.91 -11.57
N GLN A 29 -9.80 -5.86 -12.87
CA GLN A 29 -9.25 -6.95 -13.68
C GLN A 29 -9.99 -8.30 -13.49
N GLY A 30 -11.26 -8.29 -13.10
CA GLY A 30 -12.04 -9.50 -12.80
C GLY A 30 -11.76 -10.12 -11.42
N PHE A 31 -10.99 -9.46 -10.55
CA PHE A 31 -10.83 -9.83 -9.15
C PHE A 31 -12.01 -9.32 -8.30
N VAL A 32 -12.23 -9.91 -7.12
CA VAL A 32 -13.27 -9.47 -6.18
C VAL A 32 -13.10 -7.99 -5.79
N TYR A 33 -11.83 -7.57 -5.65
CA TYR A 33 -11.41 -6.18 -5.51
C TYR A 33 -9.91 -6.05 -5.84
N THR A 34 -9.48 -4.84 -6.20
CA THR A 34 -8.07 -4.47 -6.24
C THR A 34 -7.87 -3.17 -5.46
N TYR A 35 -6.72 -3.01 -4.78
CA TYR A 35 -6.44 -1.76 -4.07
C TYR A 35 -6.39 -0.53 -4.99
N PRO A 36 -5.78 -0.59 -6.20
CA PRO A 36 -5.84 0.50 -7.17
C PRO A 36 -7.28 0.93 -7.48
N ASN A 37 -8.16 0.00 -7.83
CA ASN A 37 -9.56 0.31 -8.11
C ASN A 37 -10.24 0.98 -6.90
N ARG A 38 -10.08 0.42 -5.69
CA ARG A 38 -10.65 1.01 -4.47
C ARG A 38 -10.15 2.44 -4.20
N ILE A 39 -8.89 2.73 -4.50
CA ILE A 39 -8.27 4.04 -4.26
C ILE A 39 -8.64 5.05 -5.36
N LEU A 40 -8.70 4.62 -6.62
CA LEU A 40 -8.74 5.54 -7.77
C LEU A 40 -10.12 5.73 -8.40
N GLU A 41 -11.02 4.75 -8.29
CA GLU A 41 -12.22 4.72 -9.13
C GLU A 41 -13.49 4.27 -8.41
N HIS A 42 -13.39 3.24 -7.55
CA HIS A 42 -14.53 2.50 -6.97
C HIS A 42 -15.63 3.38 -6.38
N PHE A 43 -15.27 4.42 -5.65
CA PHE A 43 -16.21 5.30 -4.95
C PHE A 43 -16.74 6.45 -5.83
N GLY A 44 -16.45 6.44 -7.14
CA GLY A 44 -16.66 7.60 -8.02
C GLY A 44 -15.77 8.79 -7.66
N VAL A 45 -14.70 8.55 -6.88
CA VAL A 45 -13.76 9.56 -6.41
C VAL A 45 -12.35 9.01 -6.53
N ASP A 46 -11.48 9.76 -7.21
CA ASP A 46 -10.04 9.53 -7.17
C ASP A 46 -9.49 10.02 -5.82
N GLN A 47 -9.36 9.10 -4.87
CA GLN A 47 -8.91 9.41 -3.52
C GLN A 47 -7.42 9.78 -3.52
N PHE A 48 -6.62 9.29 -4.46
CA PHE A 48 -5.22 9.68 -4.61
C PHE A 48 -5.10 11.15 -5.00
N GLU A 49 -5.84 11.58 -6.02
CA GLU A 49 -5.87 12.99 -6.42
C GLU A 49 -6.43 13.87 -5.29
N THR A 50 -7.48 13.41 -4.61
CA THR A 50 -8.05 14.11 -3.45
C THR A 50 -7.01 14.30 -2.34
N MET A 51 -6.21 13.27 -2.03
CA MET A 51 -5.11 13.37 -1.07
C MET A 51 -4.04 14.37 -1.53
N LYS A 52 -3.63 14.32 -2.81
CA LYS A 52 -2.66 15.24 -3.40
C LYS A 52 -3.10 16.69 -3.22
N GLN A 53 -4.35 17.01 -3.60
CA GLN A 53 -4.90 18.36 -3.47
C GLN A 53 -4.96 18.84 -2.02
N ARG A 54 -5.26 17.94 -1.06
CA ARG A 54 -5.22 18.27 0.37
C ARG A 54 -3.81 18.62 0.85
N ILE A 55 -2.78 17.94 0.35
CA ILE A 55 -1.38 18.23 0.68
C ILE A 55 -0.95 19.56 0.04
N LEU A 56 -1.29 19.79 -1.23
CA LEU A 56 -0.95 21.04 -1.94
C LEU A 56 -1.62 22.28 -1.32
N THR A 57 -2.87 22.12 -0.84
CA THR A 57 -3.60 23.20 -0.15
C THR A 57 -2.97 23.53 1.20
N ALA A 58 -2.58 22.49 1.96
CA ALA A 58 -1.97 22.64 3.26
C ALA A 58 -1.04 21.47 3.55
N THR A 59 0.28 21.69 3.43
CA THR A 59 1.29 20.65 3.62
C THR A 59 1.16 19.95 4.98
N GLY A 60 0.79 20.69 6.03
CA GLY A 60 0.54 20.13 7.38
C GLY A 60 -0.78 19.39 7.56
N SER A 61 -1.57 19.18 6.50
CA SER A 61 -2.90 18.56 6.58
C SER A 61 -2.87 17.16 7.20
N ASN A 62 -3.83 16.89 8.07
CA ASN A 62 -4.09 15.55 8.63
C ASN A 62 -5.17 14.80 7.85
N ARG A 63 -5.64 15.36 6.73
CA ARG A 63 -6.83 14.89 6.03
C ARG A 63 -6.51 14.16 4.73
N ALA A 64 -5.25 14.01 4.31
CA ALA A 64 -4.92 13.19 3.15
C ALA A 64 -5.11 11.70 3.51
N VAL A 65 -6.33 11.20 3.32
CA VAL A 65 -6.79 9.86 3.71
C VAL A 65 -7.53 9.24 2.53
N ALA A 66 -7.27 7.97 2.28
CA ALA A 66 -8.03 7.09 1.40
C ALA A 66 -8.51 5.85 2.17
N VAL A 67 -9.67 5.33 1.80
CA VAL A 67 -10.24 4.10 2.34
C VAL A 67 -10.44 3.09 1.23
N THR A 68 -10.39 1.81 1.58
CA THR A 68 -10.57 0.71 0.61
C THR A 68 -11.84 -0.09 0.85
N ILE A 69 -12.34 -0.12 2.09
CA ILE A 69 -13.56 -0.84 2.43
C ILE A 69 -14.79 0.00 2.04
N ASP A 70 -15.75 -0.66 1.40
CA ASP A 70 -17.05 -0.13 1.06
C ASP A 70 -18.11 -0.91 1.86
N PRO A 71 -18.64 -0.35 2.95
CA PRO A 71 -19.63 -1.06 3.76
C PRO A 71 -20.89 -1.50 2.99
N ALA A 72 -21.28 -0.76 1.94
CA ALA A 72 -22.47 -1.11 1.15
C ALA A 72 -22.23 -2.34 0.27
N LEU A 73 -20.99 -2.52 -0.21
CA LEU A 73 -20.62 -3.63 -1.08
C LEU A 73 -20.04 -4.83 -0.30
N ASP A 74 -19.22 -4.55 0.69
CA ASP A 74 -18.40 -5.51 1.42
C ASP A 74 -19.13 -6.11 2.63
N GLY A 75 -20.28 -5.55 3.03
CA GLY A 75 -21.08 -6.04 4.16
C GLY A 75 -21.56 -7.48 4.02
N ASP A 76 -21.78 -7.95 2.79
CA ASP A 76 -22.30 -9.28 2.48
C ASP A 76 -21.29 -10.19 1.77
N ARG A 77 -20.01 -9.76 1.68
CA ARG A 77 -18.95 -10.51 0.98
C ARG A 77 -18.06 -11.28 1.95
N GLU A 78 -17.65 -12.47 1.54
CA GLU A 78 -16.61 -13.24 2.27
C GLU A 78 -15.24 -12.56 2.13
N ASP A 79 -14.87 -12.17 0.90
CA ASP A 79 -13.61 -11.52 0.59
C ASP A 79 -13.76 -10.00 0.54
N ILE A 80 -13.25 -9.33 1.58
CA ILE A 80 -13.25 -7.87 1.70
C ILE A 80 -11.80 -7.36 1.81
N PRO A 81 -11.53 -6.07 1.49
CA PRO A 81 -10.18 -5.52 1.54
C PRO A 81 -9.47 -5.77 2.88
N CYS A 82 -8.21 -6.19 2.85
CA CYS A 82 -7.38 -6.37 4.04
C CYS A 82 -6.76 -5.05 4.50
N LEU A 83 -6.17 -4.30 3.56
CA LEU A 83 -5.91 -2.87 3.71
C LEU A 83 -7.25 -2.17 3.90
N GLN A 84 -7.33 -1.21 4.81
CA GLN A 84 -8.57 -0.48 5.13
C GLN A 84 -8.39 1.02 4.92
N VAL A 85 -7.26 1.56 5.39
CA VAL A 85 -6.98 2.99 5.38
C VAL A 85 -5.53 3.22 4.95
N ILE A 86 -5.34 4.22 4.09
CA ILE A 86 -4.06 4.88 3.84
C ILE A 86 -4.20 6.33 4.28
N GLN A 87 -3.22 6.84 5.03
CA GLN A 87 -3.09 8.27 5.33
C GLN A 87 -1.70 8.74 4.95
N ILE A 88 -1.60 9.95 4.41
CA ILE A 88 -0.33 10.61 4.13
C ILE A 88 -0.19 11.84 5.01
N LEU A 89 0.95 11.97 5.66
CA LEU A 89 1.30 13.11 6.51
C LEU A 89 2.62 13.70 6.05
N VAL A 90 2.71 15.02 6.02
CA VAL A 90 3.96 15.73 5.74
C VAL A 90 4.39 16.51 6.99
N ARG A 91 5.60 16.24 7.49
CA ARG A 91 6.20 16.91 8.64
C ARG A 91 7.67 17.16 8.38
N ASP A 92 8.14 18.38 8.66
CA ASP A 92 9.56 18.73 8.53
C ASP A 92 10.18 18.36 7.15
N GLY A 93 9.39 18.53 6.08
CA GLY A 93 9.80 18.18 4.71
C GLY A 93 9.68 16.70 4.35
N GLU A 94 9.28 15.84 5.29
CA GLU A 94 9.17 14.39 5.10
C GLU A 94 7.71 13.96 4.89
N LEU A 95 7.42 13.34 3.74
CA LEU A 95 6.16 12.68 3.45
C LEU A 95 6.22 11.24 3.96
N THR A 96 5.36 10.92 4.94
CA THR A 96 5.19 9.56 5.45
C THR A 96 3.84 9.00 5.03
N ILE A 97 3.81 7.72 4.70
CA ILE A 97 2.57 6.99 4.41
C ILE A 97 2.25 6.04 5.57
N HIS A 98 1.02 6.07 6.04
CA HIS A 98 0.52 5.30 7.18
C HIS A 98 -0.57 4.38 6.67
N CYS A 99 -0.47 3.08 6.96
CA CYS A 99 -1.47 2.10 6.53
C CYS A 99 -2.02 1.29 7.69
N PHE A 100 -3.32 1.03 7.60
CA PHE A 100 -4.05 0.19 8.53
C PHE A 100 -4.61 -1.03 7.82
N PHE A 101 -4.22 -2.21 8.29
CA PHE A 101 -4.75 -3.50 7.88
C PHE A 101 -5.63 -4.09 8.98
N ARG A 102 -6.81 -4.61 8.62
CA ARG A 102 -7.61 -5.43 9.55
C ARG A 102 -7.04 -6.85 9.71
N SER A 103 -6.38 -7.33 8.66
CA SER A 103 -5.75 -8.65 8.61
C SER A 103 -4.64 -8.62 7.56
N ASN A 104 -3.52 -9.28 7.80
CA ASN A 104 -2.41 -9.34 6.86
C ASN A 104 -1.63 -10.64 7.02
N ASP A 105 -1.55 -11.42 5.95
CA ASP A 105 -0.67 -12.58 5.88
C ASP A 105 0.79 -12.13 5.83
N ILE A 106 1.47 -12.32 6.95
CA ILE A 106 2.83 -11.86 7.19
C ILE A 106 3.84 -12.58 6.32
N PHE A 107 3.57 -13.83 5.93
CA PHE A 107 4.50 -14.60 5.11
C PHE A 107 4.19 -14.47 3.62
N GLY A 108 2.94 -14.71 3.23
CA GLY A 108 2.55 -14.78 1.82
C GLY A 108 2.33 -13.43 1.15
N ALA A 109 1.80 -12.43 1.85
CA ALA A 109 1.32 -11.18 1.25
C ALA A 109 2.01 -9.91 1.75
N PHE A 110 2.67 -9.95 2.91
CA PHE A 110 3.25 -8.75 3.52
C PHE A 110 4.21 -8.03 2.59
N TYR A 111 5.13 -8.76 1.94
CA TYR A 111 6.14 -8.13 1.10
C TYR A 111 5.49 -7.37 -0.06
N SER A 112 4.59 -8.00 -0.82
CA SER A 112 3.89 -7.32 -1.92
C SER A 112 3.08 -6.12 -1.43
N ASN A 113 2.37 -6.27 -0.31
CA ASN A 113 1.61 -5.18 0.31
C ASN A 113 2.50 -3.98 0.68
N MET A 114 3.65 -4.22 1.34
CA MET A 114 4.55 -3.14 1.76
C MET A 114 5.23 -2.45 0.57
N PHE A 115 5.62 -3.22 -0.45
CA PHE A 115 6.17 -2.66 -1.69
C PHE A 115 5.16 -1.77 -2.40
N PHE A 116 3.92 -2.23 -2.55
CA PHE A 116 2.86 -1.47 -3.19
C PHE A 116 2.51 -0.18 -2.44
N ILE A 117 2.37 -0.23 -1.12
CA ILE A 117 2.08 0.97 -0.32
C ILE A 117 3.27 1.93 -0.33
N THR A 118 4.50 1.42 -0.24
CA THR A 118 5.70 2.27 -0.38
C THR A 118 5.72 2.98 -1.72
N TYR A 119 5.37 2.29 -2.80
CA TYR A 119 5.25 2.92 -4.12
C TYR A 119 4.20 4.02 -4.16
N ILE A 120 3.02 3.81 -3.58
CA ILE A 120 1.98 4.87 -3.49
C ILE A 120 2.54 6.11 -2.80
N GLY A 121 3.27 5.94 -1.70
CA GLY A 121 3.90 7.04 -0.97
C GLY A 121 4.95 7.79 -1.80
N ILE A 122 5.82 7.05 -2.50
CA ILE A 122 6.83 7.64 -3.40
C ILE A 122 6.16 8.38 -4.56
N LYS A 123 5.16 7.77 -5.21
CA LYS A 123 4.39 8.39 -6.30
C LYS A 123 3.70 9.66 -5.81
N MET A 124 3.05 9.65 -4.64
CA MET A 124 2.44 10.86 -4.06
C MET A 124 3.48 11.97 -3.89
N LYS A 125 4.65 11.65 -3.30
CA LYS A 125 5.75 12.61 -3.15
C LYS A 125 6.18 13.18 -4.51
N GLU A 126 6.27 12.35 -5.55
CA GLU A 126 6.64 12.80 -6.90
C GLU A 126 5.58 13.73 -7.51
N GLU A 127 4.29 13.36 -7.44
CA GLU A 127 3.20 14.19 -7.97
C GLU A 127 3.08 15.52 -7.22
N VAL A 128 3.13 15.51 -5.88
CA VAL A 128 3.13 16.74 -5.08
C VAL A 128 4.35 17.60 -5.42
N ASN A 129 5.54 17.01 -5.58
CA ASN A 129 6.75 17.76 -5.91
C ASN A 129 6.72 18.41 -7.30
N LYS A 130 5.87 17.96 -8.23
CA LYS A 130 5.69 18.67 -9.51
C LYS A 130 4.96 20.00 -9.34
N GLU A 131 4.07 20.10 -8.36
CA GLU A 131 3.13 21.22 -8.23
C GLU A 131 3.40 22.12 -7.01
N ILE A 132 4.11 21.62 -6.00
CA ILE A 132 4.37 22.39 -4.77
C ILE A 132 5.30 23.58 -5.05
N MET A 133 4.89 24.76 -4.58
CA MET A 133 5.62 26.03 -4.72
C MET A 133 6.75 26.21 -3.70
N GLY A 134 6.76 25.43 -2.63
CA GLY A 134 7.77 25.47 -1.56
C GLY A 134 8.87 24.41 -1.74
N ASP A 135 9.52 24.08 -0.63
CA ASP A 135 10.55 23.05 -0.59
C ASP A 135 10.00 21.70 -1.06
N LYS A 136 10.84 20.97 -1.80
CA LYS A 136 10.50 19.62 -2.24
C LYS A 136 10.48 18.68 -1.04
N LEU A 137 9.52 17.77 -1.06
CA LEU A 137 9.33 16.77 -0.04
C LEU A 137 10.23 15.58 -0.30
N ASN A 138 10.75 15.01 0.77
CA ASN A 138 11.38 13.70 0.79
C ASN A 138 10.33 12.62 1.12
N PHE A 139 10.65 11.36 0.81
CA PHE A 139 9.86 10.25 1.30
C PHE A 139 10.44 9.75 2.62
N GLY A 140 9.73 10.01 3.72
CA GLY A 140 10.16 9.70 5.08
C GLY A 140 9.90 8.26 5.52
N GLY A 141 9.11 7.50 4.75
CA GLY A 141 8.90 6.07 4.98
C GLY A 141 7.45 5.65 5.19
N LEU A 142 7.30 4.39 5.60
CA LEU A 142 6.05 3.69 5.78
C LEU A 142 5.81 3.35 7.26
N HIS A 143 4.64 3.71 7.77
CA HIS A 143 4.13 3.26 9.06
C HIS A 143 3.06 2.20 8.83
N TYR A 144 3.32 0.99 9.33
CA TYR A 144 2.44 -0.16 9.16
C TYR A 144 1.77 -0.52 10.47
N HIS A 145 0.45 -0.71 10.41
CA HIS A 145 -0.33 -1.29 11.49
C HIS A 145 -1.23 -2.41 10.96
N SER A 146 -1.25 -3.54 11.65
CA SER A 146 -2.25 -4.61 11.43
C SER A 146 -2.83 -5.07 12.75
N THR A 147 -4.16 -5.19 12.82
CA THR A 147 -4.83 -5.80 13.98
C THR A 147 -4.67 -7.31 14.03
N SER A 148 -4.55 -7.97 12.88
CA SER A 148 -4.34 -9.41 12.76
C SER A 148 -3.20 -9.67 11.79
N GLY A 149 -1.97 -9.77 12.33
CA GLY A 149 -0.83 -10.29 11.59
C GLY A 149 -0.71 -11.79 11.83
N HIS A 150 -0.82 -12.60 10.79
CA HIS A 150 -0.81 -14.07 10.91
C HIS A 150 0.06 -14.74 9.85
N ILE A 151 0.41 -16.00 10.09
CA ILE A 151 1.06 -16.90 9.14
C ILE A 151 0.19 -18.15 9.08
N TYR A 152 -0.20 -18.58 7.87
CA TYR A 152 -0.97 -19.80 7.71
C TYR A 152 -0.16 -21.03 8.10
N SER A 153 -0.82 -22.05 8.64
CA SER A 153 -0.18 -23.31 9.08
C SER A 153 0.63 -23.98 7.96
N ASN A 154 0.12 -23.92 6.72
CA ASN A 154 0.78 -24.47 5.54
C ASN A 154 2.11 -23.78 5.23
N ASP A 155 2.26 -22.50 5.60
CA ASP A 155 3.46 -21.70 5.34
C ASP A 155 4.50 -21.76 6.46
N MET A 156 4.14 -22.32 7.63
CA MET A 156 5.03 -22.37 8.80
C MET A 156 6.36 -23.08 8.53
N ARG A 157 6.38 -24.12 7.70
CA ARG A 157 7.62 -24.82 7.33
C ARG A 157 8.52 -23.91 6.50
N ALA A 158 7.97 -23.20 5.52
CA ALA A 158 8.72 -22.28 4.66
C ALA A 158 9.22 -21.07 5.46
N ALA A 159 8.37 -20.50 6.32
CA ALA A 159 8.74 -19.41 7.23
C ALA A 159 9.93 -19.77 8.13
N ARG A 160 9.91 -20.95 8.75
CA ARG A 160 11.04 -21.44 9.57
C ARG A 160 12.33 -21.56 8.76
N LYS A 161 12.25 -22.10 7.53
CA LYS A 161 13.40 -22.24 6.65
C LYS A 161 14.00 -20.87 6.29
N LEU A 162 13.15 -19.88 5.98
CA LEU A 162 13.59 -18.51 5.69
C LEU A 162 14.36 -17.90 6.87
N ILE A 163 13.83 -18.04 8.09
CA ILE A 163 14.49 -17.52 9.30
C ILE A 163 15.85 -18.21 9.51
N SER A 164 15.92 -19.53 9.38
CA SER A 164 17.17 -20.29 9.57
C SER A 164 18.26 -19.93 8.55
N ALA A 165 17.89 -19.55 7.33
CA ALA A 165 18.84 -19.20 6.27
C ALA A 165 19.45 -17.79 6.40
N ASN A 166 18.87 -16.93 7.26
CA ASN A 166 19.25 -15.53 7.40
C ASN A 166 19.56 -15.15 8.87
N LYS A 167 20.04 -16.14 9.64
CA LYS A 167 20.58 -15.91 11.00
C LYS A 167 22.02 -15.44 10.96
#